data_AF-A0A812Q7X8-F1
#
_entry.id   AF-A0A812Q7X8-F1
#
_cell.length_a   1.000
_cell.length_b   1.000
_cell.length_c   1.000
_cell.angle_alpha   90.00
_cell.angle_beta   90.00
_cell.angle_gamma   90.00
#
_symmetry.space_group_name_H-M   'P 1'
#
loop_
_entity.id
_entity.type
_entity.pdbx_description
1 polymer ?
#
loop_
_entity_poly.entity_id
_entity_poly.type
_entity_poly.pdbx_seq_one_letter_code
_entity_poly.pdbx_strand_id
1 'polypeptide(L)'
;ELADLEERAAAHVEKVKETAGKGKKAKQAIETAEREVDQWLYDLRERQKEEVEELAERLSGGPKEAAAAKEEKASEEPSAEDDEAERARRKKEKAQKKRQSRADKEAQKEAEKERERREAGPSARELELESLAAALSAQKPVMKIHEIPSD
;
A
#
# COMPACT_ATOMS: atom_id res chain seq x y z
N GLU A 1 23.61 -3.47 4.15
CA GLU A 1 22.31 -2.86 3.79
C GLU A 1 21.33 -3.83 3.17
N LEU A 2 21.61 -4.40 1.99
CA LEU A 2 20.65 -5.30 1.32
C LEU A 2 20.46 -6.61 2.12
N ALA A 3 21.56 -7.22 2.58
CA ALA A 3 21.52 -8.38 3.47
C ALA A 3 20.81 -8.09 4.81
N ASP A 4 21.06 -6.92 5.41
CA ASP A 4 20.41 -6.51 6.66
C ASP A 4 18.90 -6.29 6.48
N LEU A 5 18.49 -5.78 5.30
CA LEU A 5 17.09 -5.61 4.94
C LEU A 5 16.42 -6.97 4.70
N GLU A 6 17.10 -7.92 4.04
CA GLU A 6 16.60 -9.28 3.84
C GLU A 6 16.40 -10.02 5.17
N GLU A 7 17.33 -9.87 6.10
CA GLU A 7 17.20 -10.43 7.45
C GLU A 7 16.02 -9.82 8.21
N ARG A 8 15.87 -8.49 8.18
CA ARG A 8 14.72 -7.78 8.77
C ARG A 8 13.39 -8.17 8.12
N ALA A 9 13.37 -8.32 6.81
CA ALA A 9 12.20 -8.69 6.04
C ALA A 9 11.72 -10.11 6.40
N ALA A 10 12.67 -11.07 6.46
CA ALA A 10 12.38 -12.43 6.89
C ALA A 10 11.83 -12.45 8.32
N ALA A 11 12.47 -11.71 9.24
CA ALA A 11 12.02 -11.61 10.63
C ALA A 11 10.62 -10.98 10.77
N HIS A 12 10.30 -9.95 9.96
CA HIS A 12 8.99 -9.31 9.96
C HIS A 12 7.88 -10.27 9.53
N VAL A 13 8.09 -10.97 8.41
CA VAL A 13 7.10 -11.92 7.89
C VAL A 13 6.92 -13.10 8.85
N GLU A 14 8.00 -13.64 9.42
CA GLU A 14 7.90 -14.72 10.42
C GLU A 14 7.16 -14.26 11.68
N LYS A 15 7.47 -13.07 12.21
CA LYS A 15 6.74 -12.51 13.36
C LYS A 15 5.24 -12.33 13.07
N VAL A 16 4.89 -11.92 11.86
CA VAL A 16 3.49 -11.80 11.45
C VAL A 16 2.85 -13.18 11.32
N LYS A 17 3.52 -14.19 10.75
CA LYS A 17 3.01 -15.57 10.70
C LYS A 17 2.75 -16.15 12.08
N GLU A 18 3.64 -15.90 13.04
CA GLU A 18 3.49 -16.37 14.43
C GLU A 18 2.30 -15.72 15.14
N THR A 19 2.01 -14.45 14.86
CA THR A 19 0.98 -13.67 15.55
C THR A 19 -0.38 -13.67 14.85
N ALA A 20 -0.42 -13.89 13.53
CA ALA A 20 -1.62 -13.78 12.71
C ALA A 20 -2.67 -14.88 12.98
N GLY A 21 -2.28 -16.01 13.56
CA GLY A 21 -3.19 -17.11 13.88
C GLY A 21 -3.69 -17.87 12.63
N LYS A 22 -4.95 -18.29 12.61
CA LYS A 22 -5.54 -19.10 11.52
C LYS A 22 -6.72 -18.39 10.85
N GLY A 23 -6.93 -18.65 9.57
CA GLY A 23 -8.11 -18.22 8.81
C GLY A 23 -7.85 -17.04 7.86
N LYS A 24 -8.93 -16.43 7.36
CA LYS A 24 -8.88 -15.42 6.29
C LYS A 24 -8.12 -14.14 6.71
N LYS A 25 -8.32 -13.68 7.94
CA LYS A 25 -7.60 -12.51 8.49
C LYS A 25 -6.10 -12.79 8.64
N ALA A 26 -5.73 -14.02 9.01
CA ALA A 26 -4.33 -14.42 9.13
C ALA A 26 -3.62 -14.38 7.77
N LYS A 27 -4.26 -14.91 6.72
CA LYS A 27 -3.75 -14.86 5.36
C LYS A 27 -3.58 -13.41 4.86
N GLN A 28 -4.54 -12.54 5.15
CA GLN A 28 -4.44 -11.12 4.80
C GLN A 28 -3.29 -10.43 5.53
N ALA A 29 -3.08 -10.72 6.83
CA ALA A 29 -1.98 -10.13 7.58
C ALA A 29 -0.61 -10.55 7.00
N ILE A 30 -0.45 -11.83 6.65
CA ILE A 30 0.79 -12.34 6.02
C ILE A 30 0.98 -11.70 4.64
N GLU A 31 -0.06 -11.63 3.81
CA GLU A 31 0.02 -11.00 2.48
C GLU A 31 0.35 -9.51 2.56
N THR A 32 -0.17 -8.80 3.57
CA THR A 32 0.19 -7.40 3.83
C THR A 32 1.66 -7.28 4.24
N ALA A 33 2.16 -8.14 5.12
CA ALA A 33 3.55 -8.13 5.55
C ALA A 33 4.52 -8.42 4.38
N GLU A 34 4.16 -9.33 3.48
CA GLU A 34 4.93 -9.61 2.26
C GLU A 34 4.96 -8.39 1.32
N ARG A 35 3.83 -7.67 1.18
CA ARG A 35 3.79 -6.41 0.39
C ARG A 35 4.62 -5.29 1.02
N GLU A 36 4.63 -5.18 2.34
CA GLU A 36 5.47 -4.20 3.05
C GLU A 36 6.95 -4.47 2.80
N VAL A 37 7.38 -5.73 2.82
CA VAL A 37 8.74 -6.14 2.47
C VAL A 37 9.08 -5.78 1.03
N ASP A 38 8.17 -6.07 0.08
CA ASP A 38 8.36 -5.70 -1.32
C ASP A 38 8.54 -4.19 -1.50
N GLN A 39 7.79 -3.39 -0.73
CA GLN A 39 7.90 -1.93 -0.73
C GLN A 39 9.26 -1.48 -0.17
N TRP A 40 9.73 -2.05 0.95
CA TRP A 40 11.05 -1.72 1.50
C TRP A 40 12.19 -2.02 0.52
N LEU A 41 12.10 -3.15 -0.19
CA LEU A 41 13.07 -3.51 -1.23
C LEU A 41 13.02 -2.56 -2.42
N TYR A 42 11.82 -2.10 -2.80
CA TYR A 42 11.67 -1.09 -3.83
C TYR A 42 12.31 0.23 -3.41
N ASP A 43 12.01 0.73 -2.20
CA ASP A 43 12.52 2.00 -1.69
C ASP A 43 14.05 1.97 -1.57
N LEU A 44 14.62 0.85 -1.11
CA LEU A 44 16.08 0.68 -1.04
C LEU A 44 16.72 0.75 -2.43
N ARG A 45 16.12 0.09 -3.43
CA ARG A 45 16.63 0.13 -4.80
C ARG A 45 16.49 1.51 -5.43
N GLU A 46 15.41 2.22 -5.13
CA GLU A 46 15.20 3.59 -5.61
C GLU A 46 16.25 4.53 -5.02
N ARG A 47 16.49 4.47 -3.70
CA ARG A 47 17.56 5.22 -3.04
C ARG A 47 18.94 4.88 -3.62
N GLN A 48 19.28 3.60 -3.76
CA GLN A 48 20.56 3.19 -4.33
C GLN A 48 20.73 3.68 -5.77
N LYS A 49 19.64 3.73 -6.54
CA LYS A 49 19.65 4.28 -7.89
C LYS A 49 19.88 5.80 -7.88
N GLU A 50 19.23 6.52 -6.99
CA GLU A 50 19.44 7.97 -6.81
C GLU A 50 20.88 8.28 -6.35
N GLU A 51 21.42 7.51 -5.40
CA GLU A 51 22.80 7.66 -4.94
C GLU A 51 23.81 7.41 -6.07
N VAL A 52 23.57 6.40 -6.91
CA VAL A 52 24.40 6.14 -8.09
C VAL A 52 24.28 7.26 -9.13
N GLU A 53 23.08 7.80 -9.36
CA GLU A 53 22.87 8.94 -10.25
C GLU A 53 23.55 10.21 -9.73
N GLU A 54 23.45 10.51 -8.43
CA GLU A 54 24.14 11.66 -7.80
C GLU A 54 25.67 11.50 -7.86
N LEU A 55 26.17 10.29 -7.58
CA LEU A 55 27.61 10.00 -7.71
C LEU A 55 28.08 10.12 -9.16
N ALA A 56 27.28 9.65 -10.12
CA ALA A 56 27.58 9.82 -11.53
C ALA A 56 27.57 11.29 -11.95
N GLU A 57 26.61 12.09 -11.46
CA GLU A 57 26.55 13.53 -11.71
C GLU A 57 27.80 14.24 -11.13
N ARG A 58 28.15 13.96 -9.86
CA ARG A 58 29.36 14.50 -9.22
C ARG A 58 30.65 14.09 -9.92
N LEU A 59 30.76 12.86 -10.38
CA LEU A 59 31.93 12.35 -11.11
C LEU A 59 31.99 12.89 -12.55
N SER A 60 30.85 13.16 -13.18
CA SER A 60 30.75 13.76 -14.52
C SER A 60 30.95 15.29 -14.51
N GLY A 61 30.85 15.92 -13.34
CA GLY A 61 31.24 17.32 -13.12
C GLY A 61 30.35 18.02 -12.10
N GLY A 62 30.93 18.41 -10.96
CA GLY A 62 30.29 19.28 -9.96
C GLY A 62 29.78 20.63 -10.51
N PRO A 63 29.10 21.40 -9.66
CA PRO A 63 27.88 22.15 -9.98
C PRO A 63 28.07 23.09 -11.17
N LYS A 64 27.38 22.81 -12.28
CA LYS A 64 27.05 23.83 -13.27
C LYS A 64 25.84 24.60 -12.76
N GLU A 65 26.09 25.57 -11.89
CA GLU A 65 25.18 26.70 -11.77
C GLU A 65 24.99 27.33 -13.16
N ALA A 66 23.74 27.73 -13.40
CA ALA A 66 23.21 28.13 -14.68
C ALA A 66 24.11 29.12 -15.45
N ALA A 67 24.43 28.77 -16.70
CA ALA A 67 24.70 29.74 -17.74
C ALA A 67 24.07 29.26 -19.04
N ALA A 68 22.97 29.91 -19.40
CA ALA A 68 22.46 29.88 -20.75
C ALA A 68 23.57 30.32 -21.72
N ALA A 69 24.01 29.41 -22.58
CA ALA A 69 24.70 29.76 -23.81
C ALA A 69 24.35 28.74 -24.89
N LYS A 70 23.63 29.28 -25.87
CA LYS A 70 23.25 28.70 -27.15
C LYS A 70 24.52 28.55 -28.03
N GLU A 71 24.36 27.77 -29.11
CA GLU A 71 25.30 27.54 -30.24
C GLU A 71 26.28 26.36 -30.06
N GLU A 72 26.54 25.50 -31.04
CA GLU A 72 25.84 25.09 -32.26
C GLU A 72 26.51 23.79 -32.73
N LYS A 73 25.69 22.84 -33.19
CA LYS A 73 25.92 21.80 -34.21
C LYS A 73 27.26 21.04 -34.37
N ALA A 74 27.09 19.71 -34.35
CA ALA A 74 27.38 18.74 -35.42
C ALA A 74 28.47 17.70 -35.14
N SER A 75 28.02 16.47 -34.88
CA SER A 75 28.47 15.30 -35.63
C SER A 75 27.43 14.19 -35.50
N GLU A 76 26.90 13.83 -36.66
CA GLU A 76 25.89 12.82 -36.93
C GLU A 76 26.54 11.44 -36.89
N GLU A 77 26.26 10.67 -35.84
CA GLU A 77 26.36 9.21 -35.84
C GLU A 77 25.00 8.69 -35.34
N PRO A 78 24.30 7.79 -36.07
CA PRO A 78 23.09 7.15 -35.56
C PRO A 78 23.51 6.10 -34.52
N SER A 79 23.85 6.58 -33.32
CA SER A 79 24.43 5.79 -32.24
C SER A 79 23.33 5.02 -31.50
N ALA A 80 23.66 3.80 -31.11
CA ALA A 80 22.81 2.79 -30.46
C ALA A 80 22.10 3.24 -29.16
N GLU A 81 22.32 4.47 -28.69
CA GLU A 81 21.71 5.08 -27.51
C GLU A 81 20.22 5.42 -27.70
N ASP A 82 19.78 5.74 -28.92
CA ASP A 82 18.36 6.08 -29.19
C ASP A 82 17.45 4.85 -29.03
N ASP A 83 17.95 3.67 -29.42
CA ASP A 83 17.27 2.37 -29.30
C ASP A 83 17.12 1.93 -27.82
N GLU A 84 18.10 2.26 -26.97
CA GLU A 84 18.08 1.90 -25.55
C GLU A 84 17.16 2.84 -24.75
N ALA A 85 17.17 4.13 -25.06
CA ALA A 85 16.23 5.11 -24.52
C ALA A 85 14.77 4.79 -24.90
N GLU A 86 14.53 4.36 -26.14
CA GLU A 86 13.20 3.97 -26.60
C GLU A 86 12.68 2.70 -25.89
N ARG A 87 13.55 1.69 -25.71
CA ARG A 87 13.19 0.48 -24.93
C ARG A 87 12.93 0.78 -23.46
N ALA A 88 13.72 1.67 -22.84
CA ALA A 88 13.51 2.10 -21.46
C ALA A 88 12.15 2.83 -21.30
N ARG A 89 11.78 3.69 -22.25
CA ARG A 89 10.47 4.37 -22.28
C ARG A 89 9.33 3.37 -22.41
N ARG A 90 9.40 2.45 -23.38
CA ARG A 90 8.38 1.39 -23.57
C ARG A 90 8.23 0.49 -22.35
N LYS A 91 9.32 0.18 -21.63
CA LYS A 91 9.29 -0.60 -20.39
C LYS A 91 8.62 0.15 -19.24
N LYS A 92 8.94 1.45 -19.06
CA LYS A 92 8.30 2.33 -18.07
C LYS A 92 6.80 2.48 -18.33
N GLU A 93 6.41 2.73 -19.58
CA GLU A 93 5.02 2.90 -19.96
C GLU A 93 4.19 1.62 -19.74
N LYS A 94 4.76 0.45 -20.09
CA LYS A 94 4.12 -0.85 -19.85
C LYS A 94 3.98 -1.16 -18.36
N ALA A 95 4.98 -0.78 -17.54
CA ALA A 95 4.90 -0.91 -16.08
C ALA A 95 3.83 0.02 -15.48
N GLN A 96 3.76 1.27 -15.93
CA GLN A 96 2.76 2.24 -15.50
C GLN A 96 1.34 1.78 -15.86
N LYS A 97 1.14 1.31 -17.10
CA LYS A 97 -0.14 0.74 -17.55
C LYS A 97 -0.54 -0.50 -16.75
N LYS A 98 0.41 -1.37 -16.39
CA LYS A 98 0.15 -2.53 -15.53
C LYS A 98 -0.22 -2.13 -14.10
N ARG A 99 0.40 -1.06 -13.57
CA ARG A 99 0.09 -0.51 -12.24
C ARG A 99 -1.31 0.12 -12.22
N GLN A 100 -1.64 0.94 -13.22
CA GLN A 100 -2.99 1.51 -13.38
C GLN A 100 -4.05 0.41 -13.53
N SER A 101 -3.83 -0.57 -14.42
CA SER A 101 -4.79 -1.66 -14.61
C SER A 101 -5.02 -2.51 -13.35
N ARG A 102 -4.00 -2.66 -12.49
CA ARG A 102 -4.16 -3.33 -11.18
C ARG A 102 -4.95 -2.48 -10.20
N ALA A 103 -4.65 -1.18 -10.12
CA ALA A 103 -5.37 -0.24 -9.28
C ALA A 103 -6.85 -0.14 -9.67
N ASP A 104 -7.15 -0.04 -10.97
CA ASP A 104 -8.52 0.01 -11.49
C ASP A 104 -9.30 -1.27 -11.14
N LYS A 105 -8.65 -2.43 -11.26
CA LYS A 105 -9.28 -3.72 -10.96
C LYS A 105 -9.53 -3.92 -9.46
N GLU A 106 -8.69 -3.34 -8.61
CA GLU A 106 -8.88 -3.37 -7.17
C GLU A 106 -9.98 -2.40 -6.73
N ALA A 107 -9.99 -1.18 -7.28
CA ALA A 107 -11.06 -0.20 -7.07
C ALA A 107 -12.43 -0.71 -7.51
N GLN A 108 -12.51 -1.43 -8.65
CA GLN A 108 -13.75 -2.07 -9.09
C GLN A 108 -14.23 -3.15 -8.11
N LYS A 109 -13.32 -3.98 -7.59
CA LYS A 109 -13.65 -5.02 -6.61
C LYS A 109 -14.07 -4.44 -5.26
N GLU A 110 -13.52 -3.31 -4.86
CA GLU A 110 -13.91 -2.62 -3.64
C GLU A 110 -15.30 -1.99 -3.79
N ALA A 111 -15.56 -1.32 -4.91
CA ALA A 111 -16.88 -0.76 -5.23
C ALA A 111 -17.97 -1.85 -5.32
N GLU A 112 -17.64 -3.03 -5.85
CA GLU A 112 -18.57 -4.16 -5.92
C GLU A 112 -18.86 -4.75 -4.52
N LYS A 113 -17.85 -4.87 -3.65
CA LYS A 113 -18.05 -5.28 -2.25
C LYS A 113 -18.83 -4.26 -1.44
N GLU A 114 -18.65 -2.97 -1.71
CA GLU A 114 -19.43 -1.91 -1.06
C GLU A 114 -20.90 -1.97 -1.48
N ARG A 115 -21.16 -2.20 -2.77
CA ARG A 115 -22.53 -2.46 -3.28
C ARG A 115 -23.13 -3.70 -2.65
N GLU A 116 -22.41 -4.81 -2.62
CA GLU A 116 -22.87 -6.06 -2.00
C GLU A 116 -23.17 -5.86 -0.51
N ARG A 117 -22.34 -5.12 0.23
CA ARG A 117 -22.60 -4.77 1.64
C ARG A 117 -23.82 -3.88 1.81
N ARG A 118 -24.04 -2.96 0.88
CA ARG A 118 -25.20 -2.06 0.90
C ARG A 118 -26.49 -2.79 0.54
N GLU A 119 -26.42 -3.76 -0.36
CA GLU A 119 -27.55 -4.59 -0.80
C GLU A 119 -27.87 -5.73 0.16
N ALA A 120 -26.88 -6.24 0.92
CA ALA A 120 -27.06 -7.32 1.89
C ALA A 120 -28.02 -6.97 3.04
N GLY A 121 -28.32 -5.67 3.25
CA GLY A 121 -29.25 -5.22 4.28
C GLY A 121 -28.78 -5.53 5.71
N PRO A 122 -29.62 -5.27 6.72
CA PRO A 122 -29.30 -5.57 8.10
C PRO A 122 -29.18 -7.08 8.31
N SER A 123 -28.12 -7.48 9.00
CA SER A 123 -27.88 -8.87 9.37
C SER A 123 -28.93 -9.38 10.36
N ALA A 124 -29.14 -10.69 10.42
CA ALA A 124 -30.10 -11.31 11.36
C ALA A 124 -29.85 -10.89 12.82
N ARG A 125 -28.57 -10.72 13.20
CA ARG A 125 -28.18 -10.25 14.53
C ARG A 125 -28.53 -8.77 14.77
N GLU A 126 -28.41 -7.92 13.75
CA GLU A 126 -28.83 -6.52 13.85
C GLU A 126 -30.34 -6.42 14.03
N LEU A 127 -31.13 -7.22 13.32
CA LEU A 127 -32.58 -7.30 13.49
C LEU A 127 -32.97 -7.81 14.89
N GLU A 128 -32.27 -8.82 15.41
CA GLU A 128 -32.51 -9.34 16.77
C GLU A 128 -32.17 -8.29 17.83
N LEU A 129 -31.06 -7.57 17.68
CA LEU A 129 -30.67 -6.49 18.59
C LEU A 129 -31.66 -5.33 18.56
N GLU A 130 -32.14 -4.95 17.38
CA GLU A 130 -33.16 -3.90 17.23
C GLU A 130 -34.48 -4.32 17.89
N SER A 131 -34.90 -5.58 17.73
CA SER A 131 -36.07 -6.14 18.41
C SER A 131 -35.91 -6.13 19.94
N LEU A 132 -34.75 -6.54 20.46
CA LEU A 132 -34.45 -6.51 21.90
C LEU A 132 -34.42 -5.07 22.45
N ALA A 133 -33.85 -4.13 21.70
CA ALA A 133 -33.82 -2.71 22.08
C ALA A 133 -35.23 -2.11 22.11
N ALA A 134 -36.09 -2.46 21.15
CA ALA A 134 -37.49 -2.07 21.15
C ALA A 134 -38.25 -2.67 22.35
N ALA A 135 -38.01 -3.94 22.67
CA ALA A 135 -38.62 -4.60 23.83
C ALA A 135 -38.17 -3.98 25.17
N LEU A 136 -36.90 -3.61 25.29
CA LEU A 136 -36.35 -2.94 26.47
C LEU A 136 -36.87 -1.50 26.62
N SER A 137 -36.97 -0.75 25.52
CA SER A 137 -37.51 0.62 25.57
C SER A 137 -39.01 0.67 25.88
N ALA A 138 -39.76 -0.38 25.50
CA ALA A 138 -41.16 -0.54 25.87
C ALA A 138 -41.35 -0.91 27.36
N GLN A 139 -40.32 -1.48 28.02
CA GLN A 139 -40.36 -1.71 29.45
C GLN A 139 -40.12 -0.40 30.20
N LYS A 140 -41.14 0.08 30.92
CA LYS A 140 -40.97 1.19 31.87
C LYS A 140 -39.90 0.79 32.90
N PRO A 141 -38.92 1.65 33.22
CA PRO A 141 -37.89 1.33 34.19
C PRO A 141 -38.55 1.10 35.56
N VAL A 142 -38.59 -0.16 36.01
CA VAL A 142 -38.93 -0.51 37.39
C VAL A 142 -37.64 -0.45 38.20
N MET A 143 -37.09 0.75 38.35
CA MET A 143 -36.02 1.00 39.31
C MET A 143 -36.64 1.01 40.71
N LYS A 144 -36.88 -0.20 41.27
CA LYS A 144 -37.11 -0.34 42.71
C LYS A 144 -35.76 -0.20 43.40
N ILE A 145 -35.38 1.04 43.71
CA ILE A 145 -34.28 1.32 44.60
C ILE A 145 -34.72 0.82 45.98
N HIS A 146 -34.21 -0.33 46.40
CA HIS A 146 -34.32 -0.75 47.79
C HIS A 146 -33.26 0.01 48.58
N GLU A 147 -33.64 1.13 49.19
CA GLU A 147 -32.80 1.80 50.18
C GLU A 147 -32.59 0.83 51.35
N ILE A 148 -31.34 0.38 51.51
CA ILE A 148 -30.93 -0.42 52.66
C ILE A 148 -30.61 0.59 53.77
N PRO A 149 -31.39 0.64 54.87
CA PRO A 149 -31.04 1.50 55.99
C PRO A 149 -29.70 1.05 56.56
N SER A 150 -28.72 1.96 56.53
CA SER A 150 -27.45 1.79 57.22
C SER A 150 -27.66 2.22 58.68
N ASP A 151 -27.78 1.23 59.56
CA ASP A 151 -27.75 1.37 61.03
C ASP A 151 -26.29 1.20 61.50
#